data_AF-J5KJ99-F1
#
_entry.id   AF-J5KJ99-F1
#
_cell.length_a   1.000
_cell.length_b   1.000
_cell.length_c   1.000
_cell.angle_alpha   90.00
_cell.angle_beta   90.00
_cell.angle_gamma   90.00
#
_symmetry.space_group_name_H-M   'P 1'
#
loop_
_entity.id
_entity.type
_entity.pdbx_description
1 polymer ?
#
loop_
_entity_poly.entity_id
_entity_poly.type
_entity_poly.pdbx_seq_one_letter_code
_entity_poly.pdbx_strand_id
1 'polypeptide(L)'
;MKNFFIFLTLSVFISSCVTVNDGKKTYTAEELSEEQISKYNAKVEEDKRIVCRNEKPLGSNIAARKCYTVAELKKREENDKENLRRDQSKRIGRDNG
;
A
#
# COMPACT_ATOMS: atom_id res chain seq x y z
N MET A 1 13.66 -35.43 53.95
CA MET A 1 12.77 -35.22 52.77
C MET A 1 12.51 -33.72 52.52
N LYS A 2 13.55 -32.87 52.59
CA LYS A 2 13.44 -31.41 52.43
C LYS A 2 13.91 -30.94 51.04
N ASN A 3 14.59 -31.84 50.32
CA ASN A 3 15.20 -31.57 49.01
C ASN A 3 14.26 -31.88 47.84
N PHE A 4 13.13 -32.54 48.07
CA PHE A 4 12.16 -32.87 47.02
C PHE A 4 11.24 -31.67 46.68
N PHE A 5 10.95 -30.82 47.67
CA PHE A 5 10.15 -29.60 47.48
C PHE A 5 10.89 -28.48 46.73
N ILE A 6 12.23 -28.55 46.66
CA ILE A 6 13.06 -27.54 45.97
C ILE A 6 13.03 -27.73 44.45
N PHE A 7 12.81 -28.95 43.96
CA PHE A 7 12.70 -29.21 42.51
C PHE A 7 11.34 -28.83 41.93
N LEU A 8 10.29 -28.81 42.75
CA LEU A 8 8.92 -28.56 42.28
C LEU A 8 8.60 -27.06 42.13
N THR A 9 9.37 -26.18 42.76
CA THR A 9 9.25 -24.72 42.62
C THR A 9 10.05 -24.15 41.44
N LEU A 10 10.99 -24.92 40.88
CA LEU A 10 11.82 -24.48 39.74
C LEU A 10 11.13 -24.66 38.38
N SER A 11 10.10 -25.51 38.28
CA SER A 11 9.36 -25.76 37.03
C SER A 11 8.26 -24.73 36.74
N VAL A 12 7.90 -23.88 37.71
CA VAL A 12 6.80 -22.90 37.56
C VAL A 12 7.26 -21.58 36.93
N PHE A 13 8.57 -21.32 36.84
CA PHE A 13 9.11 -20.08 36.29
C PHE A 13 9.31 -20.05 34.77
N ILE A 14 8.98 -21.11 34.03
CA ILE A 14 9.16 -21.16 32.56
C ILE A 14 7.86 -20.79 31.80
N SER A 15 6.83 -20.29 32.49
CA SER A 15 5.66 -19.72 31.84
C SER A 15 5.78 -18.20 31.82
N SER A 16 6.44 -17.65 30.80
CA SER A 16 6.12 -16.35 30.19
C SER A 16 7.22 -15.93 29.24
N CYS A 17 7.03 -16.21 27.95
CA CYS A 17 7.27 -15.30 26.84
C CYS A 17 6.85 -16.01 25.54
N VAL A 18 5.55 -16.29 25.39
CA VAL A 18 4.98 -16.38 24.04
C VAL A 18 5.06 -14.96 23.51
N THR A 19 6.10 -14.65 22.73
CA THR A 19 6.11 -13.47 21.89
C THR A 19 4.96 -13.66 20.90
N VAL A 20 3.84 -13.00 21.17
CA VAL A 20 2.80 -12.82 20.16
C VAL A 20 3.48 -11.99 19.08
N ASN A 21 3.99 -12.65 18.06
CA ASN A 21 4.41 -11.99 16.84
C ASN A 21 3.12 -11.49 16.21
N ASP A 22 2.68 -10.30 16.61
CA ASP A 22 1.72 -9.52 15.85
C ASP A 22 2.39 -9.25 14.50
N GLY A 23 2.20 -10.20 13.57
CA GLY A 23 2.74 -10.13 12.23
C GLY A 23 2.40 -8.75 11.69
N LYS A 24 3.44 -7.96 11.43
CA LYS A 24 3.35 -6.57 11.00
C LYS A 24 2.47 -6.52 9.74
N LYS A 25 1.17 -6.26 9.91
CA LYS A 25 0.23 -6.19 8.77
C LYS A 25 0.72 -5.06 7.87
N THR A 26 1.15 -5.43 6.67
CA THR A 26 1.49 -4.48 5.63
C THR A 26 0.17 -3.99 5.04
N TYR A 27 -0.22 -2.77 5.39
CA TYR A 27 -1.39 -2.12 4.80
C TYR A 27 -1.03 -1.54 3.44
N THR A 28 -1.93 -1.70 2.48
CA THR A 28 -1.88 -0.97 1.21
C THR A 28 -2.39 0.46 1.41
N ALA A 29 -2.01 1.39 0.53
CA ALA A 29 -2.44 2.79 0.66
C ALA A 29 -3.97 2.94 0.54
N GLU A 30 -4.62 2.06 -0.24
CA GLU A 30 -6.07 1.99 -0.41
C GLU A 30 -6.83 1.59 0.86
N GLU A 31 -6.18 0.86 1.79
CA GLU A 31 -6.77 0.42 3.06
C GLU A 31 -6.68 1.48 4.16
N LEU A 32 -5.91 2.56 3.93
CA LEU A 32 -5.76 3.64 4.90
C LEU A 32 -6.98 4.56 4.91
N SER A 33 -7.38 4.98 6.10
CA SER A 33 -8.40 6.03 6.28
C SER A 33 -7.88 7.39 5.84
N GLU A 34 -8.80 8.33 5.57
CA GLU A 34 -8.45 9.71 5.21
C GLU A 34 -7.63 10.41 6.31
N GLU A 35 -7.94 10.14 7.58
CA GLU A 35 -7.21 10.70 8.72
C GLU A 35 -5.78 10.16 8.79
N GLN A 36 -5.59 8.87 8.50
CA GLN A 36 -4.27 8.25 8.45
C GLN A 36 -3.44 8.82 7.31
N ILE A 37 -4.05 8.99 6.14
CA ILE A 37 -3.41 9.60 4.95
C ILE A 37 -3.04 11.06 5.24
N SER A 38 -3.95 11.85 5.81
CA SER A 38 -3.69 13.25 6.18
C SER A 38 -2.51 13.36 7.15
N LYS A 39 -2.49 12.53 8.19
CA LYS A 39 -1.41 12.47 9.17
C LYS A 39 -0.07 12.06 8.56
N TYR A 40 -0.08 11.16 7.58
CA TYR A 40 1.12 10.77 6.83
C TYR A 40 1.60 11.93 5.95
N ASN A 41 0.70 12.53 5.16
CA ASN A 41 0.99 13.62 4.22
C ASN A 41 1.56 14.87 4.90
N ALA A 42 1.14 15.14 6.15
CA ALA A 42 1.66 16.24 6.95
C ALA A 42 3.16 16.10 7.32
N LYS A 43 3.73 14.89 7.21
CA LYS A 43 5.10 14.58 7.65
C LYS A 43 6.07 14.30 6.52
N VAL A 44 5.58 14.22 5.28
CA VAL A 44 6.39 13.83 4.12
C VAL A 44 6.48 14.96 3.11
N GLU A 45 7.54 14.91 2.30
CA GLU A 45 7.73 15.77 1.13
C GLU A 45 6.58 15.58 0.13
N GLU A 46 6.33 16.59 -0.69
CA GLU A 46 5.19 16.64 -1.61
C GLU A 46 5.10 15.42 -2.52
N ASP A 47 6.21 15.01 -3.14
CA ASP A 47 6.27 13.86 -4.05
C ASP A 47 5.84 12.53 -3.40
N LYS A 48 6.02 12.40 -2.09
CA LYS A 48 5.69 11.20 -1.32
C LYS A 48 4.26 11.23 -0.77
N ARG A 49 3.56 12.37 -0.84
CA ARG A 49 2.19 12.48 -0.34
C ARG A 49 1.28 11.54 -1.12
N ILE A 50 0.38 10.89 -0.40
CA ILE A 50 -0.62 9.97 -0.94
C ILE A 50 -1.86 10.76 -1.37
N VAL A 51 -2.35 10.48 -2.57
CA VAL A 51 -3.60 11.00 -3.12
C VAL A 51 -4.46 9.81 -3.56
N CYS A 52 -5.69 9.75 -3.05
CA CYS A 52 -6.65 8.70 -3.40
C CYS A 52 -7.75 9.25 -4.31
N ARG A 53 -8.15 8.45 -5.31
CA ARG A 53 -9.20 8.77 -6.29
C ARG A 53 -10.09 7.55 -6.49
N ASN A 54 -11.36 7.78 -6.82
CA ASN A 54 -12.25 6.71 -7.27
C ASN A 54 -12.16 6.61 -8.78
N GLU A 55 -11.51 5.55 -9.27
CA GLU A 55 -11.30 5.33 -10.69
C GLU A 55 -12.20 4.18 -11.19
N LYS A 56 -12.69 4.32 -12.42
CA LYS A 56 -13.46 3.29 -13.11
C LYS A 56 -12.55 2.56 -14.10
N PRO A 57 -12.14 1.31 -13.83
CA PRO A 57 -11.26 0.59 -14.73
C PRO A 57 -11.94 0.32 -16.07
N LEU A 58 -11.16 0.31 -17.15
CA LEU A 58 -11.66 -0.01 -18.49
C LEU A 58 -12.31 -1.40 -18.48
N GLY A 59 -13.51 -1.49 -19.06
CA GLY A 59 -14.30 -2.73 -19.07
C GLY A 59 -15.06 -3.04 -17.78
N SER A 60 -14.97 -2.19 -16.74
CA SER A 60 -15.78 -2.32 -15.53
C SER A 60 -16.78 -1.18 -15.40
N ASN A 61 -17.97 -1.47 -14.85
CA ASN A 61 -18.94 -0.45 -14.46
C ASN A 61 -18.81 0.03 -13.01
N ILE A 62 -17.92 -0.56 -12.22
CA ILE A 62 -17.78 -0.34 -10.78
C ILE A 62 -16.54 0.50 -10.52
N ALA A 63 -16.69 1.59 -9.77
CA ALA A 63 -15.57 2.42 -9.34
C ALA A 63 -14.78 1.73 -8.21
N ALA A 64 -13.47 1.87 -8.23
CA ALA A 64 -12.56 1.39 -7.20
C ALA A 64 -11.70 2.54 -6.65
N ARG A 65 -11.49 2.54 -5.34
CA ARG A 65 -10.55 3.46 -4.70
C ARG A 65 -9.13 3.06 -5.09
N LYS A 66 -8.37 4.00 -5.64
CA LYS A 66 -6.97 3.85 -6.02
C LYS A 66 -6.17 4.98 -5.42
N CYS A 67 -5.03 4.66 -4.84
CA CYS A 67 -4.17 5.61 -4.17
C CYS A 67 -2.78 5.59 -4.80
N TYR A 68 -2.19 6.77 -4.96
CA TYR A 68 -0.86 6.96 -5.55
C TYR A 68 -0.09 7.95 -4.70
N THR A 69 1.24 7.85 -4.73
CA THR A 69 2.04 9.02 -4.39
C THR A 69 1.92 10.09 -5.49
N VAL A 70 2.16 11.36 -5.15
CA VAL A 70 2.15 12.46 -6.14
C VAL A 70 3.14 12.18 -7.28
N ALA A 71 4.33 11.66 -6.97
CA ALA A 71 5.33 11.29 -7.98
C ALA A 71 4.85 10.16 -8.92
N GLU A 72 4.22 9.12 -8.38
CA GLU A 72 3.67 8.02 -9.18
C GLU A 72 2.53 8.50 -10.07
N LEU A 73 1.66 9.36 -9.55
CA LEU A 73 0.55 9.92 -10.31
C LEU A 73 1.06 10.73 -11.49
N LYS A 74 2.03 11.63 -11.27
CA LYS A 74 2.65 12.42 -12.35
C LYS A 74 3.29 11.53 -13.42
N LYS A 75 4.05 10.52 -12.99
CA LYS A 75 4.68 9.56 -13.91
C LYS A 75 3.63 8.80 -14.74
N ARG A 76 2.50 8.42 -14.13
CA ARG A 76 1.39 7.78 -14.84
C ARG A 76 0.79 8.72 -15.89
N GLU A 77 0.49 9.96 -15.52
CA GLU A 77 -0.07 10.96 -16.44
C GLU A 77 0.86 11.21 -17.65
N GLU A 78 2.17 11.29 -17.41
CA GLU A 78 3.17 11.42 -18.48
C GLU A 78 3.20 10.19 -19.41
N ASN A 79 3.15 8.98 -18.83
CA ASN A 79 3.09 7.75 -19.60
C ASN A 79 1.80 7.65 -20.43
N ASP A 80 0.65 8.02 -19.85
CA ASP A 80 -0.64 7.99 -20.52
C ASP A 80 -0.66 8.98 -21.70
N LYS A 81 -0.08 10.18 -21.51
CA LYS A 81 0.09 11.17 -22.59
C LYS A 81 0.97 10.63 -23.72
N GLU A 82 2.09 10.00 -23.40
CA GLU A 82 2.99 9.45 -24.42
C GLU A 82 2.35 8.26 -25.16
N ASN A 83 1.61 7.39 -24.45
CA ASN A 83 0.85 6.30 -25.07
C ASN A 83 -0.16 6.84 -26.08
N LEU A 84 -0.92 7.87 -25.69
CA LEU A 84 -1.90 8.51 -26.56
C LEU A 84 -1.24 9.11 -27.81
N ARG A 85 -0.10 9.80 -27.63
CA ARG A 85 0.66 10.38 -28.75
C ARG A 85 1.13 9.31 -29.73
N ARG A 86 1.67 8.20 -29.22
CA ARG A 86 2.12 7.06 -30.04
C ARG A 86 0.96 6.44 -30.80
N ASP A 87 -0.18 6.23 -30.17
CA ASP A 87 -1.34 5.63 -30.82
C ASP A 87 -1.94 6.53 -31.91
N GLN A 88 -1.98 7.85 -31.70
CA GLN A 88 -2.40 8.80 -32.74
C GLN A 88 -1.43 8.79 -33.94
N SER A 89 -0.13 8.78 -33.70
CA SER A 89 0.87 8.74 -34.78
C SER A 89 0.78 7.47 -35.64
N LYS A 90 0.44 6.32 -35.03
CA LYS A 90 0.22 5.07 -35.75
C LYS A 90 -1.00 5.12 -36.68
N ARG A 91 -2.07 5.82 -36.28
CA ARG A 91 -3.27 5.96 -37.12
C ARG A 91 -3.00 6.82 -38.35
N ILE A 92 -2.29 7.95 -38.19
CA ILE A 92 -1.91 8.82 -39.32
C ILE A 92 -1.04 8.09 -40.35
N GLY A 93 -0.16 7.19 -39.91
CA GLY A 93 0.67 6.38 -40.82
C GLY A 93 -0.10 5.27 -41.56
N ARG A 94 -1.30 4.91 -41.11
CA ARG A 94 -2.10 3.80 -41.67
C ARG A 94 -3.10 4.27 -42.73
N ASP A 95 -3.49 5.54 -42.71
CA ASP A 95 -4.46 6.13 -43.65
C ASP A 95 -3.81 6.66 -44.95
N ASN A 96 -2.49 6.51 -45.12
CA ASN A 96 -1.74 6.90 -46.33
C ASN A 96 -1.35 5.71 -47.23
N GLY A 97 -2.05 4.56 -47.11
CA GLY A 97 -1.81 3.34 -47.90
C GLY A 97 -3.02 2.96 -48.74
#